data_AF-A0A2I0D4T9-F1
#
_entry.id   AF-A0A2I0D4T9-F1
#
_cell.length_a   1.000
_cell.length_b   1.000
_cell.length_c   1.000
_cell.angle_alpha   90.00
_cell.angle_beta   90.00
_cell.angle_gamma   90.00
#
_symmetry.space_group_name_H-M   'P 1'
#
loop_
_entity.id
_entity.type
_entity.pdbx_description
1 polymer ?
#
loop_
_entity_poly.entity_id
_entity_poly.type
_entity_poly.pdbx_seq_one_letter_code
_entity_poly.pdbx_strand_id
1 'polypeptide(L)'
;MTMLKNITLYHLMINNQKRIGIKFTPDKVLQALIKSLDKPKWSAHYNMAYVLNTKTNLATIYTTFKGVAWINYNRFLTNKPVHTSNETVDVEWFRT
;
A
#
# COMPACT_ATOMS: atom_id res chain seq x y z
N MET A 1 -12.25 11.19 21.87
CA MET A 1 -12.16 10.13 20.85
C MET A 1 -10.74 10.08 20.31
N THR A 2 -10.06 8.95 20.44
CA THR A 2 -8.76 8.73 19.78
C THR A 2 -9.01 8.50 18.29
N MET A 3 -8.49 9.38 17.45
CA MET A 3 -8.60 9.23 16.00
C MET A 3 -7.71 8.04 15.58
N LEU A 4 -8.30 7.07 14.88
CA LEU A 4 -7.56 5.90 14.36
C LEU A 4 -6.51 6.38 13.36
N LYS A 5 -5.23 6.19 13.71
CA LYS A 5 -4.10 6.49 12.83
C LYS A 5 -4.16 5.57 11.62
N ASN A 6 -4.08 6.14 10.43
CA ASN A 6 -4.03 5.39 9.19
C ASN A 6 -3.02 5.99 8.22
N ILE A 7 -2.46 5.14 7.38
CA ILE A 7 -1.65 5.51 6.24
C ILE A 7 -2.24 4.89 4.97
N THR A 8 -2.14 5.58 3.85
CA THR A 8 -2.57 5.06 2.53
C THR A 8 -1.37 4.94 1.62
N LEU A 9 -1.21 3.78 0.99
CA LEU A 9 -0.14 3.55 0.04
C LEU A 9 -0.57 3.87 -1.39
N TYR A 10 0.36 4.45 -2.16
CA TYR A 10 0.18 4.82 -3.56
C TYR A 10 1.34 4.30 -4.40
N HIS A 11 1.05 3.92 -5.64
CA HIS A 11 2.09 3.77 -6.66
C HIS A 11 2.45 5.13 -7.23
N LEU A 12 3.73 5.48 -7.14
CA LEU A 12 4.27 6.73 -7.71
C LEU A 12 5.34 6.41 -8.75
N MET A 13 5.45 7.27 -9.76
CA MET A 13 6.54 7.28 -10.73
C MET A 13 7.31 8.59 -10.56
N ILE A 14 8.53 8.53 -10.02
CA ILE A 14 9.38 9.71 -9.80
C ILE A 14 10.73 9.41 -10.44
N ASN A 15 11.19 10.29 -11.32
CA ASN A 15 12.43 10.12 -12.10
C ASN A 15 12.49 8.77 -12.83
N ASN A 16 11.39 8.39 -13.48
CA ASN A 16 11.22 7.12 -14.19
C ASN A 16 11.42 5.86 -13.31
N GLN A 17 11.35 5.99 -11.99
CA GLN A 17 11.49 4.89 -11.04
C GLN A 17 10.20 4.69 -10.25
N LYS A 18 9.84 3.41 -10.04
CA LYS A 18 8.69 3.02 -9.23
C LYS A 18 8.98 3.33 -7.75
N ARG A 19 8.08 4.09 -7.13
CA ARG A 19 8.14 4.47 -5.71
C ARG A 19 6.85 4.07 -5.00
N ILE A 20 6.95 3.88 -3.68
CA ILE A 20 5.81 3.67 -2.79
C ILE A 20 5.56 5.02 -2.12
N GLY A 21 4.44 5.65 -2.45
CA GLY A 21 3.95 6.85 -1.78
C GLY A 21 3.22 6.47 -0.49
N ILE A 22 3.45 7.22 0.58
CA ILE A 22 2.87 7.02 1.90
C ILE A 22 2.17 8.32 2.30
N LYS A 23 0.84 8.33 2.18
CA LYS A 23 0.00 9.47 2.57
C LYS A 23 -0.55 9.23 3.97
N PHE A 24 -0.44 10.23 4.84
CA PHE A 24 -0.85 10.17 6.23
C PHE A 24 -1.28 11.55 6.71
N THR A 25 -2.07 11.61 7.78
CA THR A 25 -2.42 12.87 8.44
C THR A 25 -1.25 13.35 9.31
N PRO A 26 -1.07 14.67 9.52
CA PRO A 26 0.00 15.18 10.36
C PRO A 26 -0.06 14.60 11.78
N ASP A 27 0.88 13.71 12.10
CA ASP A 27 1.00 13.04 13.38
C ASP A 27 2.48 12.79 13.69
N LYS A 28 2.91 13.15 14.90
CA LYS A 28 4.33 13.08 15.30
C LYS A 28 4.86 11.64 15.31
N VAL A 29 4.02 10.67 15.67
CA VAL A 29 4.39 9.25 15.71
C VAL A 29 4.55 8.73 14.28
N LEU A 30 3.56 8.97 13.42
CA LEU A 30 3.65 8.57 12.01
C LEU A 30 4.85 9.22 11.31
N GLN A 31 5.11 10.49 11.60
CA GLN A 31 6.26 11.19 11.05
C GLN A 31 7.59 10.57 11.50
N ALA A 32 7.72 10.19 12.78
CA ALA A 32 8.91 9.51 13.30
C ALA A 32 9.11 8.13 12.66
N LEU A 33 8.04 7.35 12.51
CA LEU A 33 8.07 6.06 11.84
C LEU A 33 8.50 6.18 10.38
N ILE A 34 7.98 7.17 9.64
CA ILE A 34 8.40 7.41 8.26
C ILE A 34 9.89 7.74 8.19
N LYS A 35 10.39 8.57 9.11
CA LYS A 35 11.81 8.93 9.17
C LYS A 35 12.72 7.73 9.46
N SER A 36 12.22 6.68 10.10
CA SER A 36 12.97 5.44 10.36
C SER A 36 13.05 4.48 9.17
N LEU A 37 12.31 4.72 8.08
CA LEU A 37 12.40 3.90 6.87
C LEU A 37 13.75 4.10 6.16
N ASP A 38 14.08 3.24 5.20
CA ASP A 38 15.27 3.43 4.37
C ASP A 38 15.06 4.60 3.39
N LYS A 39 15.88 5.65 3.56
CA LYS A 39 15.97 6.83 2.68
C LYS A 39 14.60 7.43 2.31
N PRO A 40 13.70 7.71 3.28
CA PRO A 40 12.42 8.35 3.02
C PRO A 40 12.66 9.75 2.47
N LYS A 41 11.89 10.12 1.44
CA LYS A 41 11.90 11.46 0.86
C LYS A 41 10.51 12.04 0.87
N TRP A 42 10.42 13.37 0.94
CA TRP A 42 9.16 14.08 0.78
C TRP A 42 8.99 14.51 -0.67
N SER A 43 7.83 14.24 -1.26
CA SER A 43 7.46 14.80 -2.55
C SER A 43 6.53 15.99 -2.32
N ALA A 44 6.99 17.20 -2.64
CA ALA A 44 6.14 18.39 -2.62
C ALA A 44 5.02 18.31 -3.66
N HIS A 45 5.30 17.73 -4.84
CA HIS A 45 4.32 17.57 -5.92
C HIS A 45 3.15 16.66 -5.54
N TYR A 46 3.45 15.52 -4.88
CA TYR A 46 2.41 14.57 -4.45
C TYR A 46 1.93 14.81 -3.01
N ASN A 47 2.53 15.75 -2.28
CA ASN A 47 2.27 16.06 -0.88
C ASN A 47 2.26 14.81 0.03
N MET A 48 3.27 13.95 -0.13
CA MET A 48 3.39 12.71 0.63
C MET A 48 4.84 12.23 0.71
N ALA A 49 5.12 11.36 1.68
CA ALA A 49 6.42 10.71 1.78
C ALA A 49 6.52 9.59 0.74
N TYR A 50 7.73 9.26 0.29
CA TYR A 50 7.94 8.16 -0.63
C TYR A 50 9.26 7.43 -0.37
N VAL A 51 9.27 6.14 -0.71
CA VAL A 51 10.44 5.25 -0.70
C VAL A 51 10.56 4.50 -2.02
N LEU A 52 11.69 3.85 -2.28
CA LEU A 52 11.84 3.00 -3.47
C LEU A 52 10.88 1.80 -3.40
N ASN A 53 10.24 1.45 -4.52
CA ASN A 53 9.37 0.28 -4.58
C ASN A 53 10.19 -1.01 -4.70
N THR A 54 10.59 -1.55 -3.54
CA THR A 54 11.25 -2.85 -3.39
C THR A 54 10.44 -3.72 -2.44
N LYS A 55 10.55 -5.05 -2.57
CA LYS A 55 9.90 -6.00 -1.65
C LYS A 55 10.35 -5.76 -0.21
N THR A 56 11.63 -5.44 0.00
CA THR A 56 12.20 -5.11 1.30
C THR A 56 11.54 -3.88 1.91
N ASN A 57 11.48 -2.76 1.17
CA ASN A 57 10.86 -1.53 1.69
C ASN A 57 9.38 -1.70 1.98
N LEU A 58 8.68 -2.46 1.13
CA LEU A 58 7.29 -2.80 1.36
C LEU A 58 7.14 -3.61 2.66
N ALA A 59 7.94 -4.66 2.88
CA ALA A 59 7.97 -5.43 4.11
C ALA A 59 8.29 -4.58 5.34
N THR A 60 9.26 -3.67 5.23
CA THR A 60 9.61 -2.72 6.30
C THR A 60 8.44 -1.80 6.63
N ILE A 61 7.70 -1.29 5.64
CA ILE A 61 6.49 -0.50 5.92
C ILE A 61 5.48 -1.34 6.71
N TYR A 62 5.23 -2.59 6.32
CA TYR A 62 4.33 -3.46 7.07
C TYR A 62 4.77 -3.62 8.53
N THR A 63 6.04 -3.90 8.79
CA THR A 63 6.55 -4.13 10.14
C THR A 63 6.61 -2.87 10.98
N THR A 64 7.03 -1.74 10.40
CA THR A 64 7.16 -0.45 11.10
C THR A 64 5.81 0.11 11.56
N PHE A 65 4.75 -0.04 10.76
CA PHE A 65 3.42 0.49 11.12
C PHE A 65 2.52 -0.52 11.84
N LYS A 66 2.94 -1.79 11.93
CA LYS A 66 2.20 -2.86 12.64
C LYS A 66 1.97 -2.45 14.10
N GLY A 67 0.71 -2.51 14.54
CA GLY A 67 0.31 -2.17 15.90
C GLY A 67 0.24 -0.66 16.19
N VAL A 68 0.65 0.21 15.26
CA VAL A 68 0.60 1.68 15.42
C VAL A 68 -0.45 2.33 14.54
N ALA A 69 -0.59 1.87 13.28
CA ALA A 69 -1.51 2.46 12.32
C ALA A 69 -2.13 1.40 11.39
N TRP A 70 -3.36 1.69 10.95
CA TRP A 70 -4.00 0.94 9.87
C TRP A 70 -3.37 1.31 8.53
N ILE A 71 -3.12 0.32 7.68
CA ILE A 71 -2.54 0.54 6.36
C ILE A 71 -3.59 0.26 5.29
N ASN A 72 -3.92 1.26 4.49
CA ASN A 72 -4.86 1.16 3.38
C ASN A 72 -4.12 0.82 2.08
N TYR A 73 -4.41 -0.38 1.55
CA TYR A 73 -3.84 -0.93 0.31
C TYR A 73 -4.72 -0.76 -0.93
N ASN A 74 -5.94 -0.23 -0.80
CA ASN A 74 -6.93 -0.27 -1.87
C ASN A 74 -6.47 0.46 -3.15
N ARG A 75 -5.60 1.46 -3.00
CA ARG A 75 -5.01 2.21 -4.12
C ARG A 75 -3.63 1.70 -4.55
N PHE A 76 -3.08 0.77 -3.80
CA PHE A 76 -1.77 0.18 -4.03
C PHE A 76 -1.91 -1.18 -4.71
N LEU A 77 -2.76 -2.06 -4.20
CA LEU A 77 -3.05 -3.32 -4.86
C LEU A 77 -4.04 -3.06 -6.00
N THR A 78 -3.59 -3.20 -7.24
CA THR A 78 -4.52 -3.23 -8.38
C THR A 78 -5.45 -4.42 -8.18
N ASN A 79 -6.75 -4.16 -8.09
CA ASN A 79 -7.78 -5.18 -7.96
C ASN A 79 -7.73 -6.07 -9.22
N LYS A 80 -7.00 -7.19 -9.14
CA LYS A 80 -7.01 -8.24 -10.16
C LYS A 80 -7.87 -9.36 -9.59
N PRO A 81 -9.15 -9.46 -9.98
CA PRO A 81 -9.92 -10.63 -9.63
C PRO A 81 -9.17 -11.85 -10.18
N VAL A 82 -8.83 -12.80 -9.31
CA VAL A 82 -8.09 -14.02 -9.69
C VAL A 82 -8.94 -14.90 -10.62
N HIS A 83 -10.27 -14.75 -10.58
CA HIS A 83 -11.22 -15.43 -11.46
C HIS A 83 -12.17 -14.40 -12.08
N THR A 84 -11.99 -14.10 -13.37
CA THR A 84 -12.97 -13.36 -14.19
C THR A 84 -13.72 -14.24 -15.17
N SER A 85 -13.31 -15.50 -15.33
CA SER A 85 -14.08 -16.52 -16.06
C SER A 85 -14.88 -17.35 -15.06
N ASN A 86 -16.19 -17.13 -15.00
CA ASN A 86 -17.08 -18.21 -14.62
C ASN A 86 -16.96 -19.24 -15.75
N GLU A 87 -16.16 -20.28 -15.57
CA GLU A 87 -16.27 -21.45 -16.45
C GLU A 87 -17.73 -21.90 -16.39
N THR A 88 -18.35 -22.07 -17.55
CA THR A 88 -19.71 -22.59 -17.64
C THR A 88 -19.72 -23.94 -16.95
N VAL A 89 -20.45 -24.05 -15.84
CA VAL A 89 -20.60 -25.32 -15.14
C VAL A 89 -21.30 -26.28 -16.09
N ASP A 90 -20.53 -27.20 -16.66
CA ASP A 90 -21.06 -28.28 -17.47
C ASP A 90 -21.69 -29.33 -16.54
N VAL A 91 -23.02 -29.46 -16.63
CA VAL A 91 -23.82 -30.41 -15.86
C VAL A 91 -24.23 -31.63 -16.68
N GLU A 92 -23.72 -31.78 -17.92
CA GLU A 92 -24.05 -32.90 -18.80
C GLU A 92 -23.67 -34.24 -18.17
N TRP A 93 -22.63 -34.27 -17.35
CA TRP A 93 -22.13 -35.48 -16.68
C TRP A 93 -23.08 -36.09 -15.64
N PHE A 94 -24.02 -35.32 -15.09
CA PHE A 94 -24.98 -35.79 -14.08
C PHE A 94 -26.25 -36.41 -14.67
N ARG A 95 -26.43 -36.37 -16.00
CA ARG A 95 -27.69 -36.76 -16.67
C ARG A 95 -27.74 -38.22 -17.16
N THR A 96 -26.77 -39.07 -16.77
CA THR A 96 -26.78 -40.51 -17.11
C THR A 96 -27.39 -41.38 -16.04
#